data_AF-A0AAW4VXN5-F1
#
_entry.id   AF-A0AAW4VXN5-F1
#
_cell.length_a   1.000
_cell.length_b   1.000
_cell.length_c   1.000
_cell.angle_alpha   90.00
_cell.angle_beta   90.00
_cell.angle_gamma   90.00
#
_symmetry.space_group_name_H-M   'P 1'
#
loop_
_entity.id
_entity.type
_entity.pdbx_description
1 polymer ?
#
loop_
_entity_poly.entity_id
_entity_poly.type
_entity_poly.pdbx_seq_one_letter_code
_entity_poly.pdbx_strand_id
1 'polypeptide(L)' 'YVDRIKHVHLKDIRPEIVEKVKAENLSFLDGVRMGAFTVPGDGCIDFDPIFKVLEDAGYEGYMLVEAEQDPAKANPL' A
#
# COMPACT_ATOMS: atom_id res chain seq x y z
N TYR A 1 0.71 -19.46 -3.65
CA TYR A 1 0.84 -18.43 -4.70
C TYR A 1 2.19 -17.73 -4.64
N VAL A 2 2.94 -17.77 -3.52
CA VAL A 2 4.27 -17.13 -3.42
C VAL A 2 5.22 -17.56 -4.55
N ASP A 3 5.13 -18.83 -4.95
CA ASP A 3 5.79 -19.46 -6.10
C ASP A 3 5.52 -18.78 -7.46
N ARG A 4 4.40 -18.05 -7.57
CA ARG A 4 3.97 -17.33 -8.78
C ARG A 4 4.22 -15.83 -8.71
N ILE A 5 4.64 -15.28 -7.57
CA ILE A 5 4.90 -13.85 -7.42
C ILE A 5 6.17 -13.48 -8.19
N LYS A 6 6.06 -12.53 -9.13
CA LYS A 6 7.19 -12.01 -9.91
C LYS A 6 7.53 -10.56 -9.59
N HIS A 7 6.57 -9.81 -9.07
CA HIS A 7 6.71 -8.40 -8.74
C HIS A 7 5.85 -8.07 -7.52
N VAL A 8 6.33 -7.20 -6.65
CA VAL A 8 5.64 -6.81 -5.41
C VAL A 8 5.52 -5.29 -5.38
N HIS A 9 4.30 -4.78 -5.20
CA HIS A 9 4.07 -3.37 -4.91
C HIS A 9 3.87 -3.22 -3.40
N LEU A 10 4.67 -2.37 -2.78
CA LEU A 10 4.58 -2.02 -1.37
C LEU A 10 3.74 -0.75 -1.27
N LYS A 11 2.49 -0.93 -0.84
CA LYS A 11 1.50 0.12 -0.65
C LYS A 11 0.80 -0.10 0.67
N ASP A 12 0.78 0.93 1.49
CA ASP A 12 0.11 0.94 2.78
C ASP A 12 -1.23 1.69 2.68
N ILE A 13 -2.07 1.56 3.70
CA ILE A 13 -3.39 2.18 3.75
C ILE A 13 -3.63 2.92 5.07
N ARG A 14 -4.44 3.98 5.01
CA ARG A 14 -4.98 4.69 6.18
C ARG A 14 -6.42 4.24 6.45
N PRO A 15 -6.67 3.40 7.48
CA PRO A 15 -7.98 2.76 7.71
C PRO A 15 -9.14 3.74 7.77
N GLU A 16 -8.96 4.88 8.43
CA GLU A 16 -9.99 5.89 8.64
C GLU A 16 -10.48 6.49 7.33
N ILE A 17 -9.59 6.63 6.33
CA ILE A 17 -9.95 7.13 5.00
C ILE A 17 -10.67 6.03 4.22
N VAL A 18 -10.19 4.78 4.30
CA VAL A 18 -10.82 3.63 3.64
C VAL A 18 -12.24 3.38 4.17
N GLU A 19 -12.44 3.48 5.48
CA GLU A 19 -13.74 3.38 6.12
C GLU A 19 -14.69 4.48 5.63
N LYS A 20 -14.21 5.73 5.58
CA LYS A 20 -14.98 6.85 5.06
C LYS A 20 -15.39 6.66 3.59
N VAL A 21 -14.45 6.24 2.74
CA VAL A 21 -14.73 5.95 1.31
C VAL A 21 -15.84 4.91 1.16
N LYS A 22 -15.80 3.84 1.97
CA LYS A 22 -16.84 2.80 1.96
C LYS A 22 -18.18 3.31 2.51
N ALA A 23 -18.17 4.03 3.63
CA ALA A 23 -19.37 4.54 4.27
C ALA A 23 -20.13 5.55 3.40
N GLU A 24 -19.39 6.40 2.68
CA GLU A 24 -19.94 7.45 1.81
C GLU A 24 -20.08 6.99 0.34
N ASN A 25 -19.72 5.74 0.03
CA ASN A 25 -19.73 5.17 -1.33
C ASN A 25 -18.99 6.05 -2.36
N LEU A 26 -17.84 6.59 -1.94
CA LEU A 26 -17.02 7.48 -2.77
C LEU A 26 -16.28 6.69 -3.87
N SER A 27 -15.86 7.39 -4.92
CA SER A 27 -15.09 6.76 -5.98
C SER A 27 -13.67 6.41 -5.51
N PHE A 28 -13.02 5.50 -6.24
CA PHE A 28 -11.60 5.20 -6.04
C PHE A 28 -10.72 6.46 -6.10
N LEU A 29 -10.98 7.35 -7.07
CA LEU A 29 -10.21 8.58 -7.25
C LEU A 29 -10.39 9.54 -6.08
N ASP A 30 -11.58 9.59 -5.49
CA ASP A 30 -11.83 10.37 -4.27
C ASP A 30 -11.00 9.82 -3.11
N GLY A 31 -10.99 8.48 -2.93
CA GLY A 31 -10.15 7.82 -1.93
C GLY A 31 -8.65 8.13 -2.10
N VAL A 32 -8.13 8.08 -3.33
CA VAL A 32 -6.75 8.46 -3.64
C VAL A 32 -6.47 9.92 -3.24
N ARG A 33 -7.34 10.86 -3.64
CA ARG A 33 -7.20 12.29 -3.32
C ARG A 33 -7.32 12.60 -1.83
N MET A 34 -8.02 11.74 -1.10
CA MET A 34 -8.18 11.81 0.36
C MET A 34 -7.00 11.14 1.10
N GLY A 35 -6.07 10.50 0.39
CA GLY A 35 -4.91 9.86 0.99
C GLY A 35 -5.21 8.47 1.57
N ALA A 36 -6.10 7.70 0.94
CA ALA A 36 -6.35 6.32 1.35
C ALA A 36 -5.10 5.45 1.30
N PHE A 37 -4.23 5.67 0.31
CA PHE A 37 -2.96 4.97 0.14
C PHE A 37 -1.78 5.77 0.66
N THR A 38 -0.77 5.06 1.18
CA THR A 38 0.47 5.66 1.67
C THR A 38 1.67 4.74 1.58
N VAL A 39 2.85 5.27 1.91
CA VAL A 39 4.10 4.52 1.94
C VAL A 39 4.11 3.55 3.13
N PRO A 40 4.78 2.39 3.01
CA PRO A 40 4.96 1.47 4.14
C PRO A 40 5.47 2.18 5.40
N GLY A 41 4.79 1.96 6.52
CA GLY A 41 5.14 2.55 7.82
C GLY A 41 4.41 3.85 8.15
N ASP A 42 3.66 4.43 7.19
CA ASP A 42 2.75 5.57 7.42
C ASP A 42 1.27 5.16 7.39
N GLY A 43 0.99 3.85 7.32
CA GLY A 43 -0.35 3.29 7.40
C GLY A 43 -0.47 2.24 8.52
N CYS A 44 -1.18 1.15 8.23
CA CYS A 44 -1.53 0.15 9.24
C CYS A 44 -1.11 -1.28 8.90
N ILE A 45 -0.51 -1.52 7.73
CA ILE A 45 -0.13 -2.88 7.32
C ILE A 45 1.15 -3.29 8.06
N ASP A 46 1.10 -4.45 8.72
CA ASP A 46 2.28 -5.13 9.23
C ASP A 46 2.95 -5.92 8.10
N PHE A 47 4.08 -5.41 7.61
CA PHE A 47 4.81 -6.00 6.48
C PHE A 47 5.78 -7.10 6.88
N ASP A 48 6.17 -7.21 8.15
CA ASP A 48 7.13 -8.20 8.64
C ASP A 48 6.76 -9.65 8.26
N PRO A 49 5.52 -10.13 8.51
CA PRO A 49 5.13 -11.48 8.11
C PRO A 49 5.08 -11.66 6.59
N ILE A 50 4.82 -10.59 5.82
CA ILE A 50 4.78 -10.63 4.36
C ILE A 50 6.20 -10.82 3.81
N PHE A 51 7.15 -10.04 4.31
CA PHE A 51 8.56 -10.16 3.93
C PHE A 51 9.14 -11.51 4.33
N LYS A 52 8.79 -12.02 5.52
CA LYS A 52 9.21 -13.35 5.94
C LYS A 52 8.76 -14.45 4.97
N VAL A 53 7.52 -14.40 4.49
CA VAL A 53 7.03 -15.39 3.51
C VAL A 53 7.76 -15.28 2.17
N LEU A 54 8.10 -14.08 1.73
CA LEU A 54 8.86 -13.86 0.49
C LEU A 54 10.30 -14.35 0.62
N GLU A 55 10.94 -14.08 1.76
CA GLU A 55 12.30 -14.54 2.09
C GLU A 55 12.36 -16.08 2.17
N ASP A 56 11.45 -16.70 2.94
CA ASP A 56 11.38 -18.16 3.10
C ASP A 56 11.11 -18.88 1.76
N ALA A 57 10.52 -18.18 0.77
CA ALA A 57 10.28 -18.67 -0.58
C ALA A 57 11.42 -18.36 -1.59
N GLY A 58 12.50 -17.69 -1.16
CA GLY A 58 13.62 -17.32 -2.01
C GLY A 58 13.27 -16.29 -3.10
N TYR A 59 12.39 -15.33 -2.78
CA TYR A 59 12.02 -14.28 -3.73
C TYR A 59 13.18 -13.30 -3.98
N GLU A 60 13.57 -13.14 -5.24
CA GLU A 60 14.65 -12.22 -5.69
C GLU A 60 14.15 -11.16 -6.68
N GLY A 61 12.83 -10.99 -6.81
CA GLY A 61 12.23 -10.02 -7.73
C GLY A 61 12.19 -8.59 -7.18
N TYR A 62 11.71 -7.67 -8.01
CA TYR A 62 11.56 -6.27 -7.61
C TYR A 62 10.42 -6.04 -6.62
N MET A 63 10.72 -5.29 -5.57
CA MET A 63 9.75 -4.63 -4.71
C MET A 63 9.71 -3.13 -5.06
N LEU A 64 8.52 -2.61 -5.36
CA LEU A 64 8.30 -1.21 -5.73
C LEU A 64 7.50 -0.51 -4.63
N VAL A 65 8.04 0.54 -4.03
CA VAL A 65 7.25 1.42 -3.16
C VAL A 65 6.31 2.23 -4.05
N GLU A 66 5.01 2.11 -3.81
CA GLU A 66 3.96 2.78 -4.58
C GLU A 66 2.95 3.43 -3.64
N ALA A 67 2.81 4.75 -3.75
CA ALA A 67 1.79 5.50 -3.03
C ALA A 67 1.22 6.58 -3.95
N GLU A 68 -0.03 6.42 -4.41
CA GLU A 68 -0.74 7.50 -5.10
C GLU A 68 -1.28 8.47 -4.07
N GLN A 69 -0.63 9.64 -4.02
CA GLN A 69 -0.96 10.71 -3.11
C GLN A 69 -0.98 12.03 -3.86
N ASP A 70 -1.62 13.02 -3.26
CA ASP A 70 -1.43 14.41 -3.66
C ASP A 70 -0.04 14.87 -3.17
N PRO A 71 0.93 15.10 -4.07
CA PRO A 71 2.30 15.43 -3.67
C PRO A 71 2.41 16.78 -2.94
N ALA A 72 1.38 17.63 -3.04
CA ALA A 72 1.31 18.87 -2.27
C ALA A 72 0.95 18.64 -0.79
N LYS A 73 0.32 17.50 -0.47
CA LYS A 73 -0.11 17.14 0.90
C LYS A 73 0.80 16.10 1.55
N ALA A 74 1.34 15.19 0.76
CA ALA A 74 2.25 14.15 1.24
C ALA A 74 3.44 14.07 0.27
N ASN A 75 4.57 14.59 0.72
CA ASN A 75 5.77 14.70 -0.09
C ASN A 75 6.53 13.36 -0.08
N PRO A 76 6.81 12.76 -1.25
CA PRO A 76 7.41 11.42 -1.34
C PRO A 76 8.96 11.40 -1.14
N LEU A 77 9.54 12.35 -0.39
CA LEU A 77 11.00 12.55 -0.26
C LEU A 77 11.79 11.27 0.03
#